data_AF-A0A7Y3EJR4-F1
#
_entry.id   AF-A0A7Y3EJR4-F1
#
_cell.length_a   1.000
_cell.length_b   1.000
_cell.length_c   1.000
_cell.angle_alpha   90.00
_cell.angle_beta   90.00
_cell.angle_gamma   90.00
#
_symmetry.space_group_name_H-M   'P 1'
#
loop_
_entity.id
_entity.type
_entity.pdbx_description
1 polymer ?
#
loop_
_entity_poly.entity_id
_entity_poly.type
_entity_poly.pdbx_seq_one_letter_code
_entity_poly.pdbx_strand_id
1 'polypeptide(L)'
;GMDRTHNPEFTAMEIYVAYKDYNWMMDFCEKLLEHCAIAVNGATKATYGDHVIDYKAPYPRVTMAEAIKEYTGFDILGKSEKEIRQAAKDLGLEVDETMGKGKLIDEIFGEKCEGNYIQPTFIIDYPKEMSPLCKKHRENPELTERFELMICGKEIANAYSELNDPIDQRERFEHQLKLAAKGDDEATEFIDYDFLRALEYGMPPTSGMGIGMDRLIMFLTNNQSIQEVLFFPQMKPEKKAVELSDNEKVIFEILKNEKSMSLVALKSQAGLSNKGWDKGIKGLAKHGLTKVTKTEDSLIVEILD
;
A
#
# COMPACT_ATOMS: atom_id res chain seq x y z
N GLY A 1 4.72 -3.27 -0.94
CA GLY A 1 6.03 -2.88 -0.37
C GLY A 1 6.01 -3.07 1.14
N MET A 2 7.10 -2.78 1.85
CA MET A 2 7.11 -2.74 3.33
C MET A 2 7.20 -1.28 3.79
N ASP A 3 6.31 -0.87 4.69
CA ASP A 3 6.34 0.45 5.32
C ASP A 3 5.86 0.37 6.78
N ARG A 4 5.56 1.52 7.39
CA ARG A 4 5.14 1.61 8.80
C ARG A 4 3.82 0.91 9.10
N THR A 5 2.99 0.66 8.08
CA THR A 5 1.63 0.11 8.19
C THR A 5 1.40 -1.11 7.31
N HIS A 6 2.40 -1.54 6.54
CA HIS A 6 2.34 -2.69 5.63
C HIS A 6 3.46 -3.70 5.92
N ASN A 7 3.06 -4.92 6.23
CA ASN A 7 3.91 -6.11 6.27
C ASN A 7 3.45 -7.08 5.18
N PRO A 8 4.35 -7.84 4.50
CA PRO A 8 3.97 -8.69 3.37
C PRO A 8 2.97 -9.80 3.73
N GLU A 9 3.00 -10.26 4.97
CA GLU A 9 1.97 -11.10 5.58
C GLU A 9 1.35 -10.32 6.75
N PHE A 10 0.03 -10.38 6.88
CA PHE A 10 -0.71 -9.65 7.90
C PHE A 10 -1.98 -10.42 8.28
N THR A 11 -2.63 -10.00 9.36
CA THR A 11 -3.86 -10.62 9.87
C THR A 11 -5.07 -9.79 9.48
N ALA A 12 -5.97 -10.39 8.71
CA ALA A 12 -7.30 -9.85 8.44
C ALA A 12 -8.38 -10.69 9.14
N MET A 13 -9.44 -10.02 9.59
CA MET A 13 -10.70 -10.69 9.94
C MET A 13 -11.72 -10.36 8.87
N GLU A 14 -12.28 -11.38 8.22
CA GLU A 14 -13.43 -11.23 7.33
C GLU A 14 -14.69 -11.84 7.94
N ILE A 15 -15.81 -11.14 7.77
CA ILE A 15 -17.14 -11.53 8.23
C ILE A 15 -18.14 -11.30 7.10
N TYR A 16 -19.02 -12.27 6.88
CA TYR A 16 -20.12 -12.17 5.94
C TYR A 16 -21.44 -12.50 6.64
N VAL A 17 -22.45 -11.64 6.48
CA VAL A 17 -23.75 -11.79 7.14
C VAL A 17 -24.87 -11.75 6.10
N ALA A 18 -25.58 -12.87 5.96
CA ALA A 18 -26.74 -12.97 5.08
C ALA A 18 -27.90 -12.09 5.59
N TYR A 19 -28.69 -11.60 4.64
CA TYR A 19 -29.85 -10.73 4.79
C TYR A 19 -29.55 -9.35 5.42
N LYS A 20 -28.30 -8.89 5.28
CA LYS A 20 -27.83 -7.56 5.75
C LYS A 20 -27.21 -6.77 4.60
N ASP A 21 -27.12 -5.46 4.80
CA ASP A 21 -26.51 -4.51 3.88
C ASP A 21 -25.39 -3.72 4.58
N TYR A 22 -24.66 -2.92 3.81
CA TYR A 22 -23.55 -2.12 4.30
C TYR A 22 -23.93 -1.13 5.43
N ASN A 23 -25.19 -0.67 5.50
CA ASN A 23 -25.67 0.18 6.60
C ASN A 23 -25.69 -0.58 7.92
N TRP A 24 -26.23 -1.79 7.91
CA TRP A 24 -26.18 -2.67 9.08
C TRP A 24 -24.73 -3.00 9.47
N MET A 25 -23.85 -3.16 8.48
CA MET A 25 -22.45 -3.46 8.72
C MET A 25 -21.69 -2.27 9.34
N MET A 26 -22.03 -1.02 8.98
CA MET A 26 -21.52 0.16 9.68
C MET A 26 -21.92 0.15 11.17
N ASP A 27 -23.20 -0.08 11.47
CA ASP A 27 -23.70 -0.14 12.86
C ASP A 27 -23.06 -1.31 13.65
N PHE A 28 -22.74 -2.41 12.97
CA PHE A 28 -22.02 -3.54 13.56
C PHE A 28 -20.55 -3.20 13.82
N CYS A 29 -19.88 -2.55 12.87
CA CYS A 29 -18.49 -2.11 12.99
C CYS A 29 -18.31 -1.14 14.17
N GLU A 30 -19.20 -0.16 14.30
CA GLU A 30 -19.22 0.78 15.45
C GLU A 30 -19.25 0.02 16.79
N LYS A 31 -20.19 -0.91 16.95
CA LYS A 31 -20.34 -1.70 18.20
C LYS A 31 -19.13 -2.57 18.47
N LEU A 32 -18.57 -3.19 17.43
CA LEU A 32 -17.39 -4.04 17.54
C LEU A 32 -16.19 -3.23 18.03
N LEU A 33 -15.90 -2.10 17.40
CA LEU A 33 -14.74 -1.29 17.75
C LEU A 33 -14.88 -0.61 19.12
N GLU A 34 -16.08 -0.13 19.46
CA GLU A 34 -16.36 0.41 20.81
C GLU A 34 -16.14 -0.67 21.88
N HIS A 35 -16.61 -1.89 21.63
CA HIS A 35 -16.39 -3.03 22.53
C HIS A 35 -14.91 -3.35 22.70
N CYS A 36 -14.15 -3.42 21.60
CA CYS A 36 -12.70 -3.66 21.64
C CYS A 36 -11.96 -2.55 22.41
N ALA A 37 -12.29 -1.28 22.16
CA ALA A 37 -11.67 -0.16 22.88
C ALA A 37 -11.91 -0.25 24.39
N ILE A 38 -13.15 -0.51 24.82
CA ILE A 38 -13.48 -0.67 26.25
C ILE A 38 -12.76 -1.89 26.84
N ALA A 39 -12.72 -3.02 26.12
CA ALA A 39 -12.09 -4.24 26.60
C ALA A 39 -10.57 -4.10 26.79
N VAL A 40 -9.90 -3.38 25.90
CA VAL A 40 -8.43 -3.21 25.93
C VAL A 40 -8.02 -2.04 26.83
N ASN A 41 -8.70 -0.89 26.72
CA ASN A 41 -8.28 0.37 27.34
C ASN A 41 -9.17 0.81 28.53
N GLY A 42 -10.24 0.07 28.83
CA GLY A 42 -11.19 0.39 29.91
C GLY A 42 -12.13 1.57 29.62
N ALA A 43 -12.05 2.15 28.42
CA ALA A 43 -12.87 3.28 27.98
C ALA A 43 -13.04 3.23 26.45
N THR A 44 -13.98 4.02 25.91
CA THR A 44 -14.13 4.19 24.46
C THR A 44 -12.98 4.97 23.82
N LYS A 45 -12.13 5.61 24.63
CA LYS A 45 -11.03 6.45 24.15
C LYS A 45 -9.71 5.69 24.17
N ALA A 46 -8.92 5.83 23.10
CA ALA A 46 -7.54 5.34 23.02
C ALA A 46 -6.60 6.48 22.60
N THR A 47 -5.35 6.42 23.05
CA THR A 47 -4.30 7.34 22.59
C THR A 47 -3.56 6.70 21.43
N TYR A 48 -3.35 7.45 20.35
CA TYR A 48 -2.52 7.04 19.23
C TYR A 48 -1.67 8.22 18.75
N GLY A 49 -0.36 8.16 19.00
CA GLY A 49 0.54 9.29 18.82
C GLY A 49 0.07 10.51 19.62
N ASP A 50 -0.12 11.63 18.93
CA ASP A 50 -0.58 12.89 19.53
C ASP A 50 -2.12 13.01 19.60
N HIS A 51 -2.85 11.99 19.14
CA HIS A 51 -4.30 12.02 19.05
C HIS A 51 -4.96 11.17 20.14
N VAL A 52 -6.11 11.64 20.62
CA VAL A 52 -7.05 10.85 21.41
C VAL A 52 -8.23 10.50 20.52
N ILE A 53 -8.34 9.23 20.15
CA ILE A 53 -9.39 8.67 19.30
C ILE A 53 -10.54 8.25 20.21
N ASP A 54 -11.78 8.62 19.88
CA ASP A 54 -12.99 8.14 20.57
C ASP A 54 -13.74 7.16 19.67
N TYR A 55 -13.77 5.88 20.06
CA TYR A 55 -14.47 4.81 19.36
C TYR A 55 -15.96 4.76 19.70
N LYS A 56 -16.49 5.76 20.40
CA LYS A 56 -17.91 5.83 20.72
C LYS A 56 -18.72 6.22 19.48
N ALA A 57 -19.71 5.39 19.16
CA ALA A 57 -20.68 5.66 18.10
C ALA A 57 -21.54 6.92 18.38
N PRO A 58 -22.12 7.55 17.35
CA PRO A 58 -22.02 7.24 15.92
C PRO A 58 -20.84 7.92 15.23
N TYR A 59 -20.28 7.25 14.22
CA TYR A 59 -19.23 7.81 13.37
C TYR A 59 -19.84 8.65 12.24
N PRO A 60 -19.18 9.75 11.81
CA PRO A 60 -19.60 10.48 10.62
C PRO A 60 -19.58 9.58 9.39
N ARG A 61 -20.54 9.78 8.49
CA ARG A 61 -20.62 9.12 7.18
C ARG A 61 -20.47 10.20 6.11
N VAL A 62 -19.43 10.07 5.30
CA VAL A 62 -19.06 11.07 4.27
C VAL A 62 -18.90 10.33 2.95
N THR A 63 -19.56 10.77 1.88
CA THR A 63 -19.36 10.13 0.58
C THR A 63 -17.97 10.43 0.04
N MET A 64 -17.40 9.51 -0.74
CA MET A 64 -16.14 9.74 -1.46
C MET A 64 -16.13 11.07 -2.24
N ALA A 65 -17.26 11.39 -2.88
CA ALA A 65 -17.40 12.64 -3.63
C ALA A 65 -17.40 13.88 -2.72
N GLU A 66 -18.07 13.84 -1.57
CA GLU A 66 -18.06 14.92 -0.58
C GLU A 66 -16.66 15.12 -0.01
N ALA A 67 -15.97 14.04 0.35
CA ALA A 67 -14.60 14.07 0.86
C ALA A 67 -13.65 14.79 -0.11
N ILE A 68 -13.62 14.36 -1.37
CA ILE A 68 -12.76 14.98 -2.39
C ILE A 68 -13.14 16.44 -2.61
N LYS A 69 -14.44 16.74 -2.69
CA LYS A 69 -14.91 18.11 -2.89
C LYS A 69 -14.54 19.04 -1.74
N GLU A 70 -14.60 18.56 -0.50
CA GLU A 70 -14.24 19.32 0.69
C GLU A 70 -12.75 19.71 0.69
N TYR A 71 -11.85 18.75 0.43
CA TYR A 71 -10.41 18.98 0.55
C TYR A 71 -9.74 19.50 -0.74
N THR A 72 -10.39 19.36 -1.90
CA THR A 72 -9.80 19.76 -3.19
C THR A 72 -10.61 20.84 -3.92
N GLY A 73 -11.89 21.04 -3.57
CA GLY A 73 -12.82 21.88 -4.31
C GLY A 73 -13.33 21.26 -5.62
N PHE A 74 -12.87 20.06 -5.99
CA PHE A 74 -13.26 19.37 -7.22
C PHE A 74 -14.39 18.37 -6.96
N ASP A 75 -15.45 18.45 -7.76
CA ASP A 75 -16.57 17.51 -7.70
C ASP A 75 -16.40 16.42 -8.76
N ILE A 76 -16.21 15.18 -8.32
CA ILE A 76 -15.99 14.02 -9.19
C ILE A 76 -17.27 13.51 -9.86
N LEU A 77 -18.45 13.91 -9.38
CA LEU A 77 -19.72 13.36 -9.86
C LEU A 77 -19.99 13.76 -11.32
N GLY A 78 -20.36 12.77 -12.14
CA GLY A 78 -20.65 12.97 -13.56
C GLY A 78 -19.44 13.32 -14.44
N LYS A 79 -18.21 13.25 -13.89
CA LYS A 79 -16.98 13.57 -14.62
C LYS A 79 -16.47 12.41 -15.45
N SER A 80 -15.96 12.73 -16.63
CA SER A 80 -15.24 11.79 -17.48
C SER A 80 -13.84 11.49 -16.93
N GLU A 81 -13.24 10.37 -17.35
CA GLU A 81 -11.85 10.04 -17.00
C GLU A 81 -10.88 11.18 -17.33
N LYS A 82 -11.07 11.82 -18.49
CA LYS A 82 -10.21 12.94 -18.93
C LYS A 82 -10.30 14.14 -18.00
N GLU A 83 -11.50 14.48 -17.52
CA GLU A 83 -11.70 15.58 -16.57
C GLU A 83 -11.05 15.26 -15.21
N ILE A 84 -11.22 14.03 -14.71
CA ILE A 84 -10.63 13.59 -13.45
C ILE A 84 -9.10 13.56 -13.56
N ARG A 85 -8.55 13.07 -14.67
CA ARG A 85 -7.11 13.08 -14.94
C ARG A 85 -6.54 14.49 -14.95
N GLN A 86 -7.26 15.45 -15.56
CA GLN A 86 -6.84 16.84 -15.54
C GLN A 86 -6.87 17.40 -14.12
N ALA A 87 -7.92 17.12 -13.34
CA ALA A 87 -8.01 17.54 -11.94
C ALA A 87 -6.87 16.96 -11.10
N ALA A 88 -6.53 15.68 -11.27
CA ALA A 88 -5.40 15.05 -10.58
C ALA A 88 -4.06 15.78 -10.90
N LYS A 89 -3.82 16.12 -12.17
CA LYS A 89 -2.64 16.91 -12.59
C LYS A 89 -2.64 18.31 -11.97
N ASP A 90 -3.79 18.98 -11.96
CA ASP A 90 -3.93 20.32 -11.38
C ASP A 90 -3.71 20.32 -9.85
N LEU A 91 -3.99 19.19 -9.19
CA LEU A 91 -3.71 18.92 -7.78
C LEU A 91 -2.26 18.48 -7.49
N GLY A 92 -1.42 18.38 -8.53
CA GLY A 92 -0.01 18.02 -8.44
C GLY A 92 0.25 16.53 -8.20
N LEU A 93 -0.67 15.65 -8.58
CA LEU A 93 -0.50 14.20 -8.48
C LEU A 93 0.22 13.66 -9.71
N GLU A 94 1.06 12.64 -9.51
CA GLU A 94 1.67 11.90 -10.61
C GLU A 94 0.62 10.97 -11.21
N VAL A 95 0.32 11.14 -12.50
CA VAL A 95 -0.65 10.30 -13.21
C VAL A 95 -0.05 9.82 -14.53
N ASP A 96 -0.30 8.57 -14.87
CA ASP A 96 0.11 7.96 -16.14
C ASP A 96 -1.11 7.54 -16.99
N GLU A 97 -0.87 7.16 -18.24
CA GLU A 97 -1.93 6.79 -19.19
C GLU A 97 -2.56 5.41 -18.92
N THR A 98 -2.01 4.58 -18.03
CA THR A 98 -2.58 3.28 -17.67
C THR A 98 -3.62 3.40 -16.56
N MET A 99 -3.55 4.45 -15.74
CA MET A 99 -4.53 4.73 -14.68
C MET A 99 -5.92 5.00 -15.24
N GLY A 100 -6.88 4.11 -14.99
CA GLY A 100 -8.30 4.34 -15.29
C GLY A 100 -8.96 5.35 -14.34
N LYS A 101 -10.18 5.77 -14.64
CA LYS A 101 -10.95 6.73 -13.83
C LYS A 101 -11.03 6.35 -12.34
N GLY A 102 -11.27 5.08 -12.01
CA GLY A 102 -11.30 4.61 -10.62
C GLY A 102 -9.98 4.86 -9.88
N LYS A 103 -8.85 4.45 -10.49
CA LYS A 103 -7.51 4.63 -9.92
C LYS A 103 -7.16 6.11 -9.72
N LEU A 104 -7.55 6.98 -10.66
CA LEU A 104 -7.35 8.43 -10.52
C LEU A 104 -8.14 9.02 -9.34
N ILE A 105 -9.36 8.55 -9.09
CA ILE A 105 -10.16 8.98 -7.93
C ILE A 105 -9.49 8.51 -6.63
N ASP A 106 -9.00 7.27 -6.61
CA ASP A 106 -8.29 6.68 -5.49
C ASP A 106 -7.05 7.50 -5.10
N GLU A 107 -6.19 7.83 -6.09
CA GLU A 107 -5.01 8.67 -5.90
C GLU A 107 -5.35 10.06 -5.36
N ILE A 108 -6.43 10.69 -5.87
CA ILE A 108 -6.90 11.99 -5.36
C ILE A 108 -7.33 11.86 -3.89
N PHE A 109 -8.08 10.81 -3.56
CA PHE A 109 -8.55 10.60 -2.21
C PHE A 109 -7.39 10.30 -1.25
N GLY A 110 -6.51 9.35 -1.59
CA GLY A 110 -5.36 8.96 -0.76
C GLY A 110 -4.44 10.14 -0.45
N GLU A 111 -4.07 10.92 -1.46
CA GLU A 111 -3.11 12.01 -1.29
C GLU A 111 -3.71 13.29 -0.69
N LYS A 112 -4.99 13.59 -0.97
CA LYS A 112 -5.60 14.87 -0.56
C LYS A 112 -6.58 14.76 0.61
N CYS A 113 -7.17 13.59 0.84
CA CYS A 113 -8.30 13.42 1.75
C CYS A 113 -7.96 12.51 2.94
N GLU A 114 -7.39 11.32 2.69
CA GLU A 114 -7.20 10.25 3.68
C GLU A 114 -6.58 10.79 5.00
N GLY A 115 -5.47 11.52 4.90
CA GLY A 115 -4.73 12.07 6.05
C GLY A 115 -5.52 13.01 6.98
N ASN A 116 -6.67 13.54 6.56
CA ASN A 116 -7.47 14.47 7.35
C ASN A 116 -8.45 13.77 8.31
N TYR A 117 -8.74 12.48 8.11
CA TYR A 117 -9.70 11.73 8.90
C TYR A 117 -9.09 11.16 10.19
N ILE A 118 -9.00 12.01 11.21
CA ILE A 118 -8.40 11.64 12.51
C ILE A 118 -9.34 10.79 13.36
N GLN A 119 -10.58 11.23 13.55
CA GLN A 119 -11.60 10.45 14.27
C GLN A 119 -12.20 9.37 13.36
N PRO A 120 -12.77 8.29 13.92
CA PRO A 120 -13.38 7.24 13.13
C PRO A 120 -14.47 7.82 12.22
N THR A 121 -14.28 7.64 10.90
CA THR A 121 -15.17 8.20 9.88
C THR A 121 -15.38 7.16 8.79
N PHE A 122 -16.65 6.90 8.46
CA PHE A 122 -16.99 6.06 7.31
C PHE A 122 -16.94 6.90 6.04
N ILE A 123 -16.08 6.51 5.11
CA ILE A 123 -16.14 6.98 3.73
C ILE A 123 -17.06 6.02 2.99
N ILE A 124 -18.10 6.53 2.33
CA ILE A 124 -19.17 5.70 1.75
C ILE A 124 -19.37 5.99 0.25
N ASP A 125 -20.12 5.09 -0.39
CA ASP A 125 -20.66 5.24 -1.74
C ASP A 125 -19.58 5.43 -2.81
N TYR A 126 -18.68 4.45 -2.90
CA TYR A 126 -17.56 4.45 -3.83
C TYR A 126 -18.03 4.34 -5.28
N PRO A 127 -17.29 4.91 -6.26
CA PRO A 127 -17.54 4.67 -7.67
C PRO A 127 -17.54 3.18 -8.02
N LYS A 128 -18.49 2.78 -8.87
CA LYS A 128 -18.66 1.41 -9.36
C LYS A 128 -17.39 0.82 -9.99
N GLU A 129 -16.63 1.66 -10.68
CA GLU A 129 -15.39 1.27 -11.38
C GLU A 129 -14.29 0.81 -10.42
N MET A 130 -14.30 1.28 -9.17
CA MET A 130 -13.33 0.94 -8.12
C MET A 130 -13.75 -0.29 -7.29
N SER A 131 -14.94 -0.82 -7.54
CA SER A 131 -15.64 -1.71 -6.61
C SER A 131 -16.23 -2.91 -7.37
N PRO A 132 -15.38 -3.84 -7.87
CA PRO A 132 -15.79 -4.91 -8.77
C PRO A 132 -16.65 -6.00 -8.11
N LEU A 133 -16.60 -6.12 -6.78
CA LEU A 133 -17.35 -7.11 -6.00
C LEU A 133 -18.54 -6.48 -5.24
N CYS A 134 -18.72 -5.17 -5.34
CA CYS A 134 -19.72 -4.46 -4.54
C CYS A 134 -21.01 -4.26 -5.34
N LYS A 135 -22.14 -4.43 -4.67
CA LYS A 135 -23.46 -4.19 -5.25
C LYS A 135 -23.63 -2.72 -5.62
N LYS A 136 -24.29 -2.46 -6.75
CA LYS A 136 -24.65 -1.10 -7.18
C LYS A 136 -25.48 -0.40 -6.10
N HIS A 137 -25.24 0.89 -5.91
CA HIS A 137 -26.00 1.70 -4.96
C HIS A 137 -27.48 1.76 -5.37
N ARG A 138 -28.38 1.62 -4.39
CA ARG A 138 -29.83 1.49 -4.63
C ARG A 138 -30.46 2.73 -5.30
N GLU A 139 -29.84 3.90 -5.15
CA GLU A 139 -30.35 5.17 -5.69
C GLU A 139 -29.50 5.72 -6.86
N ASN A 140 -28.25 5.28 -6.98
CA ASN A 140 -27.32 5.79 -8.00
C ASN A 140 -26.47 4.64 -8.58
N PRO A 141 -26.78 4.12 -9.78
CA PRO A 141 -26.09 2.96 -10.34
C PRO A 141 -24.62 3.18 -10.71
N GLU A 142 -24.15 4.44 -10.70
CA GLU A 142 -22.73 4.78 -10.90
C GLU A 142 -21.89 4.58 -9.63
N LEU A 143 -22.54 4.39 -8.47
CA LEU A 143 -21.91 4.15 -7.17
C LEU A 143 -22.19 2.72 -6.70
N THR A 144 -21.50 2.30 -5.64
CA THR A 144 -21.71 1.03 -4.95
C THR A 144 -22.02 1.22 -3.48
N GLU A 145 -22.74 0.28 -2.89
CA GLU A 145 -22.95 0.22 -1.44
C GLU A 145 -21.70 -0.31 -0.76
N ARG A 146 -20.65 0.50 -0.71
CA ARG A 146 -19.35 0.22 -0.10
C ARG A 146 -19.01 1.30 0.91
N PHE A 147 -18.33 0.91 1.97
CA PHE A 147 -17.65 1.84 2.86
C PHE A 147 -16.25 1.39 3.21
N GLU A 148 -15.41 2.36 3.55
CA GLU A 148 -14.17 2.15 4.30
C GLU A 148 -14.22 2.95 5.59
N LEU A 149 -13.63 2.41 6.65
CA LEU A 149 -13.47 3.11 7.91
C LEU A 149 -12.06 3.71 8.00
N MET A 150 -12.00 5.02 8.09
CA MET A 150 -10.76 5.78 8.27
C MET A 150 -10.56 6.19 9.72
N ILE A 151 -9.38 5.95 10.28
CA ILE A 151 -8.96 6.43 11.60
C ILE A 151 -7.51 6.90 11.52
N CYS A 152 -7.21 8.11 12.02
CA CYS A 152 -5.87 8.73 11.92
C CYS A 152 -5.26 8.65 10.51
N GLY A 153 -6.11 8.87 9.51
CA GLY A 153 -5.75 8.83 8.09
C GLY A 153 -5.20 7.49 7.62
N LYS A 154 -5.72 6.39 8.16
CA LYS A 154 -5.49 5.03 7.70
C LYS A 154 -6.80 4.26 7.65
N GLU A 155 -6.93 3.43 6.63
CA GLU A 155 -8.04 2.48 6.49
C GLU A 155 -7.93 1.36 7.55
N ILE A 156 -9.01 1.09 8.26
CA ILE A 156 -9.11 0.03 9.29
C ILE A 156 -9.99 -1.12 8.83
N ALA A 157 -11.04 -0.79 8.08
CA ALA A 157 -12.01 -1.75 7.60
C ALA A 157 -12.50 -1.35 6.21
N ASN A 158 -12.81 -2.36 5.40
CA ASN A 158 -13.47 -2.22 4.10
C ASN A 158 -14.67 -3.17 4.09
N ALA A 159 -15.81 -2.69 3.63
CA ALA A 159 -17.06 -3.43 3.71
C ALA A 159 -18.05 -3.00 2.63
N TYR A 160 -18.96 -3.89 2.28
CA TYR A 160 -19.95 -3.60 1.25
C TYR A 160 -21.18 -4.51 1.35
N SER A 161 -22.25 -4.11 0.67
CA SER A 161 -23.28 -5.04 0.25
C SER A 161 -22.71 -5.86 -0.91
N GLU A 162 -22.69 -7.18 -0.75
CA GLU A 162 -22.08 -8.12 -1.69
C GLU A 162 -22.80 -8.13 -3.04
N LEU A 163 -22.02 -8.15 -4.14
CA LEU A 163 -22.56 -8.37 -5.46
C LEU A 163 -22.95 -9.85 -5.62
N ASN A 164 -24.26 -10.10 -5.57
CA ASN A 164 -24.82 -11.45 -5.67
C ASN A 164 -25.48 -11.76 -7.02
N ASP A 165 -25.37 -10.87 -8.00
CA ASP A 165 -25.81 -11.09 -9.38
C ASP A 165 -24.65 -11.71 -10.19
N PRO A 166 -24.73 -13.00 -10.58
CA PRO A 166 -23.65 -13.65 -11.32
C PRO A 166 -23.43 -13.06 -12.73
N ILE A 167 -24.45 -12.44 -13.32
CA ILE A 167 -24.34 -11.82 -14.65
C ILE A 167 -23.53 -10.53 -14.54
N ASP A 168 -23.90 -9.64 -13.61
CA ASP A 168 -23.12 -8.41 -13.33
C ASP A 168 -21.70 -8.79 -12.89
N GLN A 169 -21.54 -9.76 -11.98
CA GLN A 169 -20.21 -10.17 -11.51
C GLN A 169 -19.28 -10.64 -12.65
N ARG A 170 -19.83 -11.37 -13.63
CA ARG A 170 -19.06 -11.76 -14.83
C ARG A 170 -18.64 -10.55 -15.65
N GLU A 171 -19.54 -9.59 -15.89
CA GLU A 171 -19.23 -8.35 -16.61
C GLU A 171 -18.13 -7.55 -15.89
N ARG A 172 -18.14 -7.53 -14.55
CA ARG A 172 -17.08 -6.89 -13.73
C ARG A 172 -15.73 -7.57 -13.93
N PHE A 173 -15.66 -8.89 -13.89
CA PHE A 173 -14.41 -9.62 -14.14
C PHE A 173 -13.88 -9.39 -15.57
N GLU A 174 -14.76 -9.40 -16.58
CA GLU A 174 -14.37 -9.09 -17.95
C GLU A 174 -13.85 -7.65 -18.11
N HIS A 175 -14.37 -6.71 -17.32
CA HIS A 175 -13.85 -5.35 -17.26
C HIS A 175 -12.47 -5.28 -16.57
N GLN A 176 -12.31 -5.96 -15.44
CA GLN A 176 -11.03 -6.03 -14.72
C GLN A 176 -9.92 -6.64 -15.58
N LEU A 177 -10.21 -7.71 -16.34
CA LEU A 177 -9.28 -8.27 -17.32
C LEU A 177 -8.80 -7.26 -18.37
N LYS A 178 -9.70 -6.38 -18.83
CA LYS A 178 -9.34 -5.32 -19.79
C LYS A 178 -8.44 -4.25 -19.16
N LEU A 179 -8.56 -4.01 -17.85
CA LEU A 179 -7.67 -3.11 -17.12
C LEU A 179 -6.30 -3.76 -16.88
N ALA A 180 -6.26 -5.03 -16.46
CA ALA A 180 -5.02 -5.80 -16.33
C ALA A 180 -4.25 -5.83 -17.66
N ALA A 181 -4.93 -6.05 -18.79
CA ALA A 181 -4.32 -6.01 -20.12
C ALA A 181 -3.75 -4.64 -20.53
N LYS A 182 -4.15 -3.55 -19.85
CA LYS A 182 -3.60 -2.20 -20.01
C LYS A 182 -2.41 -1.92 -19.07
N GLY A 183 -2.02 -2.88 -18.23
CA GLY A 183 -0.92 -2.74 -17.28
C GLY A 183 -1.34 -2.23 -15.90
N ASP A 184 -2.59 -2.46 -15.50
CA ASP A 184 -3.00 -2.24 -14.11
C ASP A 184 -2.70 -3.49 -13.27
N ASP A 185 -1.56 -3.46 -12.57
CA ASP A 185 -1.04 -4.59 -11.78
C ASP A 185 -1.95 -4.99 -10.60
N GLU A 186 -2.95 -4.16 -10.25
CA GLU A 186 -3.90 -4.41 -9.16
C GLU A 186 -5.23 -5.03 -9.65
N ALA A 187 -5.46 -5.04 -10.96
CA ALA A 187 -6.67 -5.60 -11.53
C ALA A 187 -6.63 -7.14 -11.59
N THR A 188 -7.79 -7.78 -11.48
CA THR A 188 -7.86 -9.26 -11.53
C THR A 188 -7.42 -9.80 -12.90
N GLU A 189 -6.38 -10.65 -12.91
CA GLU A 189 -5.78 -11.21 -14.14
C GLU A 189 -6.50 -12.44 -14.72
N PHE A 190 -7.52 -12.97 -14.02
CA PHE A 190 -8.29 -14.13 -14.46
C PHE A 190 -9.76 -14.04 -14.04
N ILE A 191 -10.63 -14.80 -14.71
CA ILE A 191 -12.03 -14.98 -14.28
C ILE A 191 -12.12 -16.23 -13.42
N ASP A 192 -12.60 -16.09 -12.19
CA ASP A 192 -12.93 -17.23 -11.34
C ASP A 192 -14.31 -17.80 -11.72
N TYR A 193 -14.28 -18.81 -12.59
CA TYR A 193 -15.50 -19.49 -13.04
C TYR A 193 -16.15 -20.35 -11.95
N ASP A 194 -15.41 -20.77 -10.92
CA ASP A 194 -15.98 -21.56 -9.83
C ASP A 194 -16.75 -20.65 -8.87
N PHE A 195 -16.20 -19.47 -8.57
CA PHE A 195 -16.91 -18.42 -7.83
C PHE A 195 -18.18 -17.95 -8.57
N LEU A 196 -18.10 -17.70 -9.88
CA LEU A 196 -19.28 -17.35 -10.67
C LEU A 196 -20.35 -18.46 -10.62
N ARG A 197 -19.93 -19.72 -10.76
CA ARG A 197 -20.85 -20.87 -10.65
C ARG A 197 -21.49 -20.94 -9.27
N ALA A 198 -20.75 -20.65 -8.19
CA ALA A 198 -21.30 -20.60 -6.85
C ALA A 198 -22.40 -19.53 -6.71
N LEU A 199 -22.18 -18.34 -7.30
CA LEU A 199 -23.21 -17.28 -7.35
C LEU A 199 -24.44 -17.70 -8.17
N GLU A 200 -24.26 -18.46 -9.26
CA GLU A 200 -25.35 -18.99 -10.10
C GLU A 200 -26.28 -19.95 -9.35
N TYR A 201 -25.80 -20.63 -8.29
CA TYR A 201 -26.67 -21.42 -7.40
C TYR A 201 -27.54 -20.55 -6.46
N GLY A 202 -27.20 -19.28 -6.32
CA GLY A 202 -27.96 -18.29 -5.55
C GLY A 202 -27.29 -17.95 -4.21
N MET A 203 -26.59 -16.81 -4.18
CA MET A 203 -26.16 -16.18 -2.94
C MET A 203 -27.25 -15.23 -2.43
N PRO A 204 -27.72 -15.35 -1.17
CA PRO A 204 -28.68 -14.39 -0.61
C PRO A 204 -28.07 -12.99 -0.54
N PRO A 205 -28.90 -11.92 -0.45
CA PRO A 205 -28.38 -10.58 -0.13
C PRO A 205 -27.49 -10.68 1.11
N THR A 206 -26.25 -10.22 1.02
CA THR A 206 -25.22 -10.41 2.06
C THR A 206 -24.45 -9.11 2.20
N SER A 207 -23.93 -8.84 3.39
CA SER A 207 -22.91 -7.81 3.58
C SER A 207 -21.65 -8.44 4.15
N GLY A 208 -20.52 -8.11 3.55
CA GLY A 208 -19.19 -8.50 4.00
C GLY A 208 -18.41 -7.31 4.58
N MET A 209 -17.48 -7.62 5.47
CA MET A 209 -16.50 -6.66 6.00
C MET A 209 -15.18 -7.38 6.27
N GLY A 210 -14.09 -6.77 5.82
CA GLY A 210 -12.73 -7.07 6.24
C GLY A 210 -12.22 -6.03 7.23
N ILE A 211 -11.49 -6.45 8.26
CA ILE A 211 -10.79 -5.57 9.21
C ILE A 211 -9.30 -5.95 9.22
N GLY A 212 -8.44 -4.95 9.04
CA GLY A 212 -7.00 -5.08 9.24
C GLY A 212 -6.67 -5.17 10.73
N MET A 213 -6.46 -6.38 11.24
CA MET A 213 -6.32 -6.61 12.68
C MET A 213 -5.03 -5.99 13.23
N ASP A 214 -3.92 -6.05 12.49
CA ASP A 214 -2.65 -5.44 12.91
C ASP A 214 -2.78 -3.93 13.08
N ARG A 215 -3.45 -3.25 12.12
CA ARG A 215 -3.75 -1.82 12.22
C ARG A 215 -4.63 -1.54 13.43
N LEU A 216 -5.72 -2.29 13.62
CA LEU A 216 -6.58 -2.10 14.79
C LEU A 216 -5.80 -2.23 16.11
N ILE A 217 -4.92 -3.23 16.22
CA ILE A 217 -4.06 -3.43 17.39
C ILE A 217 -3.10 -2.25 17.56
N MET A 218 -2.48 -1.75 16.48
CA MET A 218 -1.62 -0.56 16.51
C MET A 218 -2.33 0.64 17.16
N PHE A 219 -3.57 0.93 16.73
CA PHE A 219 -4.35 2.06 17.26
C PHE A 219 -4.76 1.86 18.72
N LEU A 220 -5.18 0.65 19.08
CA LEU A 220 -5.61 0.36 20.46
C LEU A 220 -4.45 0.32 21.46
N THR A 221 -3.22 0.04 20.99
CA THR A 221 -2.02 -0.11 21.83
C THR A 221 -1.01 1.03 21.72
N ASN A 222 -1.35 2.11 21.00
CA ASN A 222 -0.49 3.28 20.77
C ASN A 222 0.86 2.95 20.09
N ASN A 223 0.84 2.06 19.09
CA ASN A 223 2.03 1.66 18.34
C ASN A 223 1.99 2.20 16.90
N GLN A 224 2.87 3.14 16.56
CA GLN A 224 2.89 3.79 15.23
C GLN A 224 3.63 3.00 14.13
N SER A 225 3.98 1.74 14.40
CA SER A 225 4.64 0.84 13.46
C SER A 225 4.04 -0.55 13.60
N ILE A 226 3.67 -1.16 12.48
CA ILE A 226 3.13 -2.53 12.42
C ILE A 226 4.12 -3.56 12.97
N GLN A 227 5.42 -3.26 12.91
CA GLN A 227 6.47 -4.13 13.44
C GLN A 227 6.40 -4.29 14.97
N GLU A 228 5.79 -3.35 15.69
CA GLU A 228 5.65 -3.41 17.15
C GLU A 228 4.48 -4.31 17.59
N VAL A 229 3.60 -4.68 16.67
CA VAL A 229 2.44 -5.54 16.94
C VAL A 229 2.57 -6.94 16.32
N LEU A 230 3.71 -7.21 15.69
CA LEU A 230 4.07 -8.50 15.10
C LEU A 230 5.26 -9.10 15.87
N PHE A 231 5.18 -10.37 16.28
CA PHE A 231 6.31 -11.01 16.97
C PHE A 231 7.53 -11.19 16.06
N PHE A 232 7.31 -11.44 14.77
CA PHE A 232 8.36 -11.68 13.77
C PHE A 232 8.03 -10.91 12.48
N PRO A 233 8.19 -9.58 12.45
CA PRO A 233 7.95 -8.80 11.24
C PRO A 233 8.95 -9.18 10.14
N GLN A 234 8.57 -8.98 8.87
CA GLN A 234 9.48 -9.23 7.76
C GLN A 234 10.66 -8.24 7.83
N MET A 235 11.87 -8.78 7.92
CA MET A 235 13.09 -8.00 7.91
C MET A 235 13.72 -8.01 6.52
N LYS A 236 14.46 -6.95 6.19
CA LYS A 236 15.35 -6.98 5.02
C LYS A 236 16.46 -8.01 5.28
N PRO A 237 16.84 -8.83 4.28
CA PRO A 237 17.96 -9.74 4.42
C PRO A 237 19.22 -9.00 4.89
N GLU A 238 19.97 -9.62 5.80
CA GLU A 238 21.27 -9.11 6.19
C GLU A 238 22.18 -8.99 4.95
N LYS A 239 22.79 -7.83 4.77
CA LYS A 239 23.90 -7.70 3.82
C LYS A 239 25.06 -8.52 4.38
N LYS A 240 25.30 -9.71 3.82
CA LYS A 240 26.50 -10.49 4.18
C LYS A 240 27.73 -9.63 3.91
N ALA A 241 28.54 -9.40 4.94
CA ALA A 241 29.85 -8.80 4.75
C ALA A 241 30.62 -9.65 3.73
N VAL A 242 31.09 -9.02 2.67
CA VAL A 242 31.92 -9.69 1.67
C VAL A 242 33.19 -10.16 2.37
N GLU A 243 33.42 -11.47 2.42
CA GLU A 243 34.70 -12.01 2.91
C GLU A 243 35.81 -11.67 1.92
N LEU A 244 36.61 -10.68 2.28
CA LEU A 244 37.78 -10.25 1.51
C LEU A 244 38.99 -11.13 1.85
N SER A 245 39.68 -11.64 0.84
CA SER A 245 41.02 -12.20 0.95
C SER A 245 42.02 -11.14 1.40
N ASP A 246 43.18 -11.55 1.89
CA ASP A 246 44.20 -10.62 2.41
C ASP A 246 44.63 -9.57 1.38
N ASN A 247 44.72 -9.94 0.09
CA ASN A 247 45.03 -9.00 -0.98
C ASN A 247 43.89 -7.99 -1.21
N GLU A 248 42.64 -8.43 -1.11
CA GLU A 248 41.47 -7.57 -1.27
C GLU A 248 41.33 -6.61 -0.09
N LYS A 249 41.58 -7.07 1.14
CA LYS A 249 41.57 -6.23 2.35
C LYS A 249 42.56 -5.07 2.23
N VAL A 250 43.81 -5.36 1.83
CA VAL A 250 44.84 -4.33 1.68
C VAL A 250 44.42 -3.24 0.67
N ILE A 251 43.89 -3.64 -0.49
CA ILE A 251 43.45 -2.69 -1.51
C ILE A 251 42.21 -1.91 -1.04
N PHE A 252 41.26 -2.61 -0.41
CA PHE A 252 40.01 -2.02 0.08
C PHE A 252 40.24 -1.03 1.22
N GLU A 253 41.17 -1.30 2.14
CA GLU A 253 41.52 -0.38 3.24
C GLU A 253 42.13 0.92 2.73
N ILE A 254 42.99 0.86 1.71
CA ILE A 254 43.56 2.06 1.09
C ILE A 254 42.44 2.88 0.42
N LEU A 255 41.58 2.22 -0.36
CA LEU A 255 40.46 2.88 -1.03
C LEU A 255 39.40 3.41 -0.06
N LYS A 256 39.21 2.77 1.10
CA LYS A 256 38.28 3.25 2.13
C LYS A 256 38.71 4.61 2.70
N ASN A 257 40.02 4.85 2.79
CA ASN A 257 40.56 6.12 3.29
C ASN A 257 40.53 7.22 2.22
N GLU A 258 40.87 6.90 0.97
CA GLU A 258 41.01 7.89 -0.11
C GLU A 258 39.76 8.06 -0.99
N LYS A 259 38.79 7.13 -0.90
CA LYS A 259 37.55 6.99 -1.70
C LYS A 259 37.77 6.77 -3.21
N SER A 260 38.74 7.45 -3.81
CA SER A 260 39.11 7.30 -5.21
C SER A 260 40.55 7.72 -5.43
N MET A 261 41.31 6.96 -6.22
CA MET A 261 42.70 7.30 -6.54
C MET A 261 43.16 6.66 -7.86
N SER A 262 44.33 7.08 -8.37
CA SER A 262 44.88 6.49 -9.58
C SER A 262 45.29 5.03 -9.36
N LEU A 263 45.06 4.17 -10.36
CA LEU A 263 45.39 2.74 -10.31
C LEU A 263 46.89 2.52 -10.07
N VAL A 264 47.75 3.36 -10.65
CA VAL A 264 49.20 3.27 -10.49
C VAL A 264 49.60 3.59 -9.06
N ALA A 265 49.04 4.64 -8.47
CA ALA A 265 49.29 4.99 -7.07
C ALA A 265 48.76 3.91 -6.13
N LEU A 266 47.53 3.42 -6.36
CA LEU A 266 46.93 2.35 -5.56
C LEU A 266 47.77 1.07 -5.61
N LYS A 267 48.25 0.69 -6.80
CA LYS A 267 49.12 -0.49 -6.97
C LYS A 267 50.46 -0.32 -6.26
N SER A 268 51.04 0.87 -6.32
CA SER A 268 52.29 1.18 -5.61
C SER A 268 52.11 1.14 -4.10
N GLN A 269 51.01 1.70 -3.58
CA GLN A 269 50.72 1.81 -2.15
C GLN A 269 50.29 0.48 -1.53
N ALA A 270 49.57 -0.36 -2.27
CA ALA A 270 49.20 -1.70 -1.84
C ALA A 270 50.42 -2.63 -1.66
N GLY A 271 51.53 -2.37 -2.36
CA GLY A 271 52.78 -3.14 -2.20
C GLY A 271 52.67 -4.64 -2.53
N LEU A 272 51.59 -5.05 -3.20
CA LEU A 272 51.31 -6.45 -3.52
C LEU A 272 52.14 -6.93 -4.71
N SER A 273 52.43 -8.24 -4.76
CA SER A 273 52.97 -8.87 -5.97
C SER A 273 52.02 -8.67 -7.16
N ASN A 274 52.52 -8.66 -8.41
CA ASN A 274 51.67 -8.52 -9.60
C ASN A 274 50.49 -9.51 -9.61
N LYS A 275 50.74 -10.77 -9.22
CA LYS A 275 49.70 -11.80 -9.10
C LYS A 275 48.72 -11.55 -7.96
N GLY A 276 49.19 -11.03 -6.83
CA GLY A 276 48.35 -10.65 -5.68
C GLY A 276 47.46 -9.46 -5.98
N TRP A 277 48.03 -8.42 -6.60
CA TRP A 277 47.32 -7.26 -7.12
C TRP A 277 46.21 -7.64 -8.09
N ASP A 278 46.54 -8.39 -9.14
CA ASP A 278 45.57 -8.77 -10.18
C ASP A 278 44.42 -9.59 -9.61
N LYS A 279 44.69 -10.46 -8.63
CA LYS A 279 43.64 -11.21 -7.93
C LYS A 279 42.79 -10.32 -7.04
N GLY A 280 43.43 -9.43 -6.27
CA GLY A 280 42.74 -8.55 -5.32
C GLY A 280 41.82 -7.55 -6.00
N ILE A 281 42.31 -6.82 -7.01
CA ILE A 281 41.49 -5.80 -7.69
C ILE A 281 40.34 -6.42 -8.49
N LYS A 282 40.55 -7.58 -9.12
CA LYS A 282 39.48 -8.32 -9.83
C LYS A 282 38.44 -8.88 -8.87
N GLY A 283 38.87 -9.34 -7.70
CA GLY A 283 37.97 -9.85 -6.68
C GLY A 283 37.10 -8.74 -6.07
N LEU A 284 37.68 -7.59 -5.75
CA LEU A 284 36.91 -6.40 -5.32
C LEU A 284 35.90 -5.92 -6.37
N ALA A 285 36.28 -5.89 -7.65
CA ALA A 285 35.37 -5.56 -8.73
C ALA A 285 34.25 -6.59 -8.88
N LYS A 286 34.55 -7.89 -8.71
CA LYS A 286 33.55 -8.98 -8.73
C LYS A 286 32.56 -8.86 -7.57
N HIS A 287 33.00 -8.37 -6.43
CA HIS A 287 32.15 -8.07 -5.27
C HIS A 287 31.37 -6.77 -5.40
N GLY A 288 31.55 -6.02 -6.50
CA GLY A 288 30.90 -4.73 -6.72
C GLY A 288 31.39 -3.63 -5.79
N LEU A 289 32.56 -3.81 -5.16
CA LEU A 289 33.11 -2.87 -4.16
C LEU A 289 34.01 -1.79 -4.77
N THR A 290 34.46 -2.00 -6.01
CA THR A 290 35.33 -1.05 -6.71
C THR A 290 34.97 -0.95 -8.18
N LYS A 291 35.10 0.25 -8.75
CA LYS A 291 34.94 0.51 -10.17
C LYS A 291 36.18 1.18 -10.73
N VAL A 292 36.61 0.73 -11.91
CA VAL A 292 37.75 1.32 -12.62
C VAL A 292 37.23 2.13 -13.79
N THR A 293 37.50 3.43 -13.77
CA THR A 293 37.11 4.36 -14.84
C THR A 293 38.37 4.82 -15.58
N LYS A 294 38.32 4.80 -16.92
CA LYS A 294 39.41 5.30 -17.76
C LYS A 294 39.17 6.77 -18.09
N THR A 295 40.13 7.62 -17.76
CA THR A 295 40.19 9.01 -18.22
C THR A 295 41.21 9.14 -19.35
N GLU A 296 41.29 10.30 -20.00
CA GLU A 296 42.19 10.54 -21.14
C GLU A 296 43.68 10.27 -20.79
N ASP A 297 44.07 10.53 -19.54
CA ASP A 297 45.47 10.44 -19.08
C ASP A 297 45.73 9.35 -18.01
N SER A 298 44.70 8.68 -17.48
CA SER A 298 44.89 7.73 -16.37
C SER A 298 43.76 6.70 -16.17
N LEU A 299 44.02 5.67 -15.36
CA LEU A 299 43.00 4.77 -14.81
C LEU A 299 42.74 5.16 -13.36
N ILE A 300 41.48 5.42 -13.01
CA ILE A 300 41.04 5.78 -11.66
C ILE A 300 40.25 4.61 -11.07
N VAL A 301 40.50 4.28 -9.82
CA VAL A 301 39.75 3.27 -9.06
C VAL A 301 38.96 3.98 -7.97
N GLU A 302 37.64 3.80 -7.97
CA GLU A 302 36.70 4.33 -6.98
C GLU A 302 36.10 3.20 -6.13
N ILE A 303 35.88 3.45 -4.84
CA ILE A 303 35.10 2.57 -3.96
C ILE A 303 33.60 2.75 -4.24
N LEU A 304 32.85 1.65 -4.20
CA LEU A 304 31.39 1.64 -4.29
C LEU A 304 30.81 1.25 -2.93
N ASP A 305 29.80 1.99 -2.47
CA ASP A 305 29.10 1.78 -1.19
C ASP A 305 28.07 0.64 -1.24
#